data_AF-A0A158S2M8-F1
#
_entry.id   AF-A0A158S2M8-F1
#
_cell.length_a   1.000
_cell.length_b   1.000
_cell.length_c   1.000
_cell.angle_alpha   90.00
_cell.angle_beta   90.00
_cell.angle_gamma   90.00
#
_symmetry.space_group_name_H-M   'P 1'
#
loop_
_entity.id
_entity.type
_entity.pdbx_description
1 polymer ?
#
loop_
_entity_poly.entity_id
_entity_poly.type
_entity_poly.pdbx_seq_one_letter_code
_entity_poly.pdbx_strand_id
1 'polypeptide(L)'
;MVGLIIVFCLGVLNFAAHKAVLESGHPMLAHVPWFFQPLGGRLSLIVEFAMLLGAMVMAAAGSSGWAWVYALYTVLNGFSAWLIYSGKV
;
A
#
# COMPACT_ATOMS: atom_id res chain seq x y z
N MET A 1 -0.56 11.00 19.21
CA MET A 1 -0.52 9.56 19.51
C MET A 1 -1.58 8.76 18.78
N VAL A 2 -2.88 9.05 18.93
CA VAL A 2 -3.96 8.29 18.24
C VAL A 2 -3.79 8.26 16.72
N GLY A 3 -3.50 9.38 16.05
CA GLY A 3 -3.29 9.41 14.60
C GLY A 3 -2.11 8.55 14.12
N LEU A 4 -1.08 8.42 14.94
CA LEU A 4 0.10 7.60 14.66
C LEU A 4 -0.26 6.10 14.68
N ILE A 5 -1.04 5.69 15.68
CA ILE A 5 -1.56 4.31 15.81
C ILE A 5 -2.46 3.98 14.62
N ILE A 6 -3.36 4.88 14.25
CA ILE A 6 -4.27 4.70 13.10
C ILE A 6 -3.47 4.54 11.80
N VAL A 7 -2.52 5.44 11.53
CA VAL A 7 -1.67 5.38 10.32
C VAL A 7 -0.87 4.07 10.28
N PHE A 8 -0.32 3.64 11.42
CA PHE A 8 0.39 2.36 11.50
C PHE A 8 -0.52 1.17 11.18
N CYS A 9 -1.71 1.09 11.80
CA CYS A 9 -2.67 0.01 11.53
C CYS A 9 -3.13 -0.01 10.07
N LEU A 10 -3.39 1.16 9.48
CA LEU A 10 -3.72 1.29 8.06
C LEU A 10 -2.56 0.80 7.17
N GLY A 11 -1.33 1.14 7.52
CA GLY A 11 -0.13 0.60 6.88
C GLY A 11 -0.11 -0.92 6.88
N VAL A 12 -0.28 -1.55 8.04
CA VAL A 12 -0.29 -3.02 8.17
C VAL A 12 -1.34 -3.66 7.25
N LEU A 13 -2.56 -3.11 7.22
CA LEU A 13 -3.64 -3.61 6.36
C LEU A 13 -3.30 -3.44 4.88
N ASN A 14 -2.74 -2.29 4.50
CA ASN A 14 -2.38 -1.99 3.12
C ASN A 14 -1.28 -2.94 2.62
N PHE A 15 -0.24 -3.18 3.43
CA PHE A 15 0.79 -4.15 3.15
C PHE A 15 0.25 -5.58 3.01
N ALA A 16 -0.66 -5.98 3.89
CA ALA A 16 -1.29 -7.30 3.82
C ALA A 16 -2.11 -7.47 2.53
N ALA A 17 -2.90 -6.46 2.16
CA ALA A 17 -3.67 -6.46 0.91
C ALA A 17 -2.76 -6.54 -0.32
N HIS A 18 -1.68 -5.74 -0.35
CA HIS A 18 -0.77 -5.71 -1.49
C HIS A 18 0.02 -7.01 -1.62
N LYS A 19 0.45 -7.60 -0.49
CA LYS A 19 1.05 -8.94 -0.46
C LYS A 19 0.09 -10.02 -0.96
N ALA A 20 -1.18 -9.96 -0.56
CA ALA A 20 -2.19 -10.90 -1.04
C ALA A 20 -2.41 -10.81 -2.55
N VAL A 21 -2.38 -9.61 -3.13
CA VAL A 21 -2.44 -9.41 -4.59
C VAL A 21 -1.18 -9.98 -5.26
N LEU A 22 0.00 -9.73 -4.72
CA LEU A 22 1.26 -10.27 -5.27
C LEU A 22 1.30 -11.80 -5.23
N GLU A 23 0.85 -12.40 -4.13
CA GLU A 23 0.79 -13.86 -3.96
C GLU A 23 -0.37 -14.50 -4.73
N SER A 24 -1.40 -13.74 -5.13
CA SER A 24 -2.53 -14.26 -5.91
C SER A 24 -2.16 -14.71 -7.33
N GLY A 25 -0.98 -14.33 -7.84
CA GLY A 25 -0.48 -14.78 -9.14
C GLY A 25 -1.33 -14.30 -10.34
N HIS A 26 -2.10 -13.23 -10.17
CA HIS A 26 -3.04 -12.75 -11.19
C HIS A 26 -2.32 -12.43 -12.52
N PRO A 27 -2.88 -12.78 -13.69
CA PRO A 27 -2.24 -12.62 -15.01
C PRO A 27 -1.89 -11.17 -15.40
N MET A 28 -2.39 -10.17 -14.67
CA MET A 28 -1.92 -8.78 -14.78
C MET A 28 -0.49 -8.58 -14.29
N LEU A 29 -0.01 -9.38 -13.33
CA LEU A 29 1.39 -9.38 -12.90
C LEU A 29 2.31 -10.01 -13.96
N ALA A 30 1.77 -10.80 -14.89
CA ALA A 30 2.52 -11.36 -16.01
C ALA A 30 2.78 -10.35 -17.14
N HIS A 31 2.06 -9.20 -17.15
CA HIS A 31 2.28 -8.10 -18.09
C HIS A 31 3.27 -7.03 -17.58
N VAL A 32 3.86 -7.24 -16.41
CA VAL A 32 4.87 -6.32 -15.87
C VAL A 32 6.15 -6.46 -16.70
N PRO A 33 6.74 -5.37 -17.22
CA PRO A 33 7.90 -5.42 -18.10
C PRO A 33 9.04 -6.26 -17.50
N TRP A 34 9.72 -7.05 -18.32
CA TRP A 34 10.80 -7.97 -17.91
C TRP A 34 11.87 -7.32 -16.99
N PHE A 35 12.12 -6.03 -17.15
CA PHE A 35 13.03 -5.26 -16.30
C PHE A 35 12.60 -5.20 -14.81
N PHE A 36 11.30 -5.29 -14.54
CA PHE A 36 10.71 -5.27 -13.19
C PHE A 36 10.33 -6.67 -12.66
N GLN A 37 10.47 -7.72 -13.47
CA GLN A 37 10.29 -9.12 -13.04
C GLN A 37 11.20 -9.56 -11.88
N PRO A 38 12.50 -9.18 -11.76
CA PRO A 38 13.32 -9.62 -10.63
C PRO A 38 12.87 -9.01 -9.30
N LEU A 39 12.17 -7.87 -9.33
CA LEU A 39 11.55 -7.29 -8.14
C LEU A 39 10.12 -7.79 -7.92
N GLY A 40 9.51 -8.50 -8.89
CA GLY A 40 8.28 -9.29 -8.70
C GLY A 40 7.14 -8.53 -8.04
N GLY A 41 6.97 -7.25 -8.37
CA GLY A 41 5.99 -6.36 -7.73
C GLY A 41 6.31 -5.95 -6.28
N ARG A 42 7.42 -6.41 -5.68
CA ARG A 42 7.91 -5.97 -4.35
C ARG A 42 8.40 -4.51 -4.33
N LEU A 43 8.64 -3.89 -5.50
CA LEU A 43 8.87 -2.44 -5.58
C LEU A 43 7.65 -1.67 -5.04
N SER A 44 6.43 -2.17 -5.27
CA SER A 44 5.24 -1.49 -4.75
C SER A 44 5.27 -1.45 -3.23
N LEU A 45 5.67 -2.55 -2.58
CA LEU A 45 5.85 -2.63 -1.11
C LEU A 45 6.92 -1.64 -0.60
N ILE A 46 7.99 -1.41 -1.35
CA ILE A 46 9.02 -0.41 -0.98
C ILE A 46 8.44 1.00 -1.04
N VAL A 47 7.68 1.31 -2.08
CA VAL A 47 6.98 2.61 -2.21
C VAL A 47 5.94 2.76 -1.10
N GLU A 48 5.16 1.72 -0.82
CA GLU A 48 4.21 1.66 0.29
C GLU A 48 4.89 1.98 1.62
N PHE A 49 6.10 1.41 1.83
CA PHE A 49 6.88 1.60 3.04
C PHE A 49 7.33 3.04 3.18
N ALA A 50 7.89 3.61 2.11
CA ALA A 50 8.35 5.00 2.09
C ALA A 50 7.19 5.98 2.39
N MET A 51 6.02 5.74 1.79
CA MET A 51 4.81 6.53 2.04
C MET A 51 4.34 6.41 3.49
N LEU A 52 4.28 5.19 4.05
CA LEU A 52 3.91 4.95 5.45
C LEU A 52 4.87 5.64 6.41
N LEU A 53 6.17 5.47 6.18
CA LEU A 53 7.22 6.05 7.01
C LEU A 53 7.13 7.58 7.01
N GLY A 54 6.96 8.19 5.84
CA GLY A 54 6.76 9.64 5.72
C GLY A 54 5.52 10.11 6.48
N ALA A 55 4.39 9.42 6.32
CA ALA A 55 3.15 9.74 7.04
C ALA A 55 3.30 9.61 8.56
N MET A 56 3.99 8.56 9.03
CA MET A 56 4.26 8.37 10.45
C MET A 56 5.20 9.43 11.04
N VAL A 57 6.26 9.81 10.32
CA VAL A 57 7.16 10.91 10.73
C VAL A 57 6.39 12.22 10.85
N MET A 58 5.56 12.54 9.86
CA MET A 58 4.75 13.76 9.87
C MET A 58 3.68 13.75 10.97
N ALA A 59 3.04 12.59 11.20
CA ALA A 59 2.09 12.42 12.30
C ALA A 59 2.76 12.51 13.68
N ALA A 60 4.00 12.02 13.82
CA ALA A 60 4.82 12.16 15.02
C ALA A 60 5.21 13.63 15.27
N ALA A 61 5.49 14.39 14.21
CA ALA A 61 5.76 15.83 14.26
C ALA A 61 4.49 16.69 14.52
N GLY A 62 3.32 16.07 14.72
CA GLY A 62 2.07 16.77 15.04
C GLY A 62 1.26 17.24 13.82
N SER A 63 1.71 16.93 12.60
CA SER A 63 0.98 17.29 11.38
C SER A 63 -0.09 16.25 11.04
N SER A 64 -1.32 16.49 11.50
CA SER A 64 -2.46 15.59 11.32
C SER A 64 -2.98 15.50 9.87
N GLY A 65 -2.68 16.49 9.02
CA GLY A 65 -3.09 16.47 7.60
C GLY A 65 -2.51 15.28 6.83
N TRP A 66 -1.26 14.90 7.12
CA TRP A 66 -0.60 13.77 6.47
C TRP A 66 -1.22 12.42 6.85
N ALA A 67 -1.75 12.29 8.06
CA ALA A 67 -2.47 11.09 8.48
C ALA A 67 -3.75 10.89 7.66
N TRP A 68 -4.49 11.98 7.37
CA TRP A 68 -5.68 11.92 6.52
C TRP A 68 -5.37 11.61 5.07
N VAL A 69 -4.30 12.20 4.51
CA VAL A 69 -3.83 11.87 3.16
C VAL A 69 -3.47 10.39 3.06
N TYR A 70 -2.74 9.87 4.05
CA TYR A 70 -2.37 8.46 4.08
C TYR A 70 -3.58 7.53 4.25
N ALA A 71 -4.58 7.94 5.04
CA ALA A 71 -5.82 7.19 5.20
C ALA A 71 -6.61 7.09 3.89
N LEU A 72 -6.77 8.21 3.17
CA LEU A 72 -7.42 8.22 1.87
C LEU A 72 -6.66 7.34 0.86
N TYR A 73 -5.34 7.48 0.81
CA TYR A 73 -4.46 6.68 -0.04
C TYR A 73 -4.64 5.17 0.24
N THR A 74 -4.66 4.78 1.51
CA THR A 74 -4.85 3.38 1.92
C THR A 74 -6.21 2.82 1.48
N VAL A 75 -7.29 3.61 1.59
CA VAL A 75 -8.61 3.18 1.12
C VAL A 75 -8.62 2.94 -0.40
N LEU A 76 -7.99 3.83 -1.17
CA LEU A 76 -7.90 3.71 -2.62
C LEU A 76 -7.04 2.50 -3.04
N ASN A 77 -5.91 2.27 -2.37
CA ASN A 77 -5.08 1.09 -2.64
C ASN A 77 -5.77 -0.21 -2.24
N GLY A 78 -6.45 -0.26 -1.09
CA GLY A 78 -7.25 -1.40 -0.70
C GLY A 78 -8.39 -1.69 -1.68
N PHE A 79 -9.07 -0.66 -2.18
CA PHE A 79 -10.12 -0.81 -3.20
C PHE A 79 -9.55 -1.32 -4.53
N SER A 80 -8.41 -0.79 -4.96
CA SER A 80 -7.72 -1.24 -6.18
C SER A 80 -7.27 -2.70 -6.06
N ALA A 81 -6.69 -3.07 -4.91
CA ALA A 81 -6.31 -4.45 -4.60
C ALA A 81 -7.53 -5.39 -4.61
N TRP A 82 -8.67 -4.97 -4.06
CA TRP A 82 -9.90 -5.75 -4.08
C TRP A 82 -10.47 -5.95 -5.48
N LEU A 83 -10.43 -4.93 -6.33
CA LEU A 83 -10.87 -5.03 -7.73
C LEU A 83 -10.04 -6.06 -8.50
N ILE A 84 -8.72 -6.01 -8.35
CA ILE A 84 -7.78 -6.95 -8.97
C ILE A 84 -8.02 -8.37 -8.43
N TYR A 85 -8.07 -8.54 -7.10
CA TYR A 85 -8.27 -9.85 -6.50
C TYR A 85 -9.64 -10.46 -6.85
N SER A 86 -10.69 -9.64 -6.96
CA SER A 86 -12.02 -10.09 -7.33
C SER A 86 -12.18 -10.40 -8.82
N GLY A 87 -11.13 -10.20 -9.64
CA GLY A 87 -11.20 -10.37 -11.10
C GLY A 87 -12.19 -9.41 -11.77
N LYS A 88 -12.51 -8.28 -11.11
CA LYS A 88 -13.37 -7.23 -11.70
C LYS A 88 -12.56 -6.34 -12.65
N VAL A 89 -11.24 -6.37 -12.53
CA VAL A 89 -10.26 -5.72 -13.40
C VAL A 89 -9.18 -6.72 -13.73
#